data_AF-A0A9D5NMQ9-F1
#
_entry.id   AF-A0A9D5NMQ9-F1
#
_cell.length_a   1.000
_cell.length_b   1.000
_cell.length_c   1.000
_cell.angle_alpha   90.00
_cell.angle_beta   90.00
_cell.angle_gamma   90.00
#
_symmetry.space_group_name_H-M   'P 1'
#
loop_
_entity.id
_entity.type
_entity.pdbx_description
1 polymer ?
#
loop_
_entity_poly.entity_id
_entity_poly.type
_entity_poly.pdbx_seq_one_letter_code
_entity_poly.pdbx_strand_id
1 'polypeptide(L)' 'MGNRIFKIAYVAFMALVLLAVVVFMILHIKAGLQSGNAKLILAGYILIFIWGLTRLYTLIKNLRN' A
#
# COMPACT_ATOMS: atom_id res chain seq x y z
N MET A 1 -26.60 9.14 -5.05
CA MET A 1 -26.22 7.96 -4.23
C MET A 1 -25.00 7.18 -4.75
N GLY A 2 -24.64 7.23 -6.04
CA GLY A 2 -23.50 6.45 -6.57
C GLY A 2 -22.09 6.80 -6.04
N ASN A 3 -21.89 8.00 -5.49
CA ASN A 3 -20.56 8.47 -5.11
C ASN A 3 -20.01 7.84 -3.80
N ARG A 4 -20.88 7.36 -2.89
CA ARG A 4 -20.44 6.74 -1.62
C ARG A 4 -19.97 5.30 -1.83
N ILE A 5 -20.71 4.51 -2.59
CA ILE A 5 -20.38 3.10 -2.86
C ILE A 5 -19.04 3.01 -3.60
N PHE A 6 -18.82 3.88 -4.59
CA PHE A 6 -17.57 3.94 -5.34
C PHE A 6 -16.37 4.32 -4.46
N LYS A 7 -16.55 5.25 -3.51
CA LYS A 7 -15.52 5.61 -2.53
C LYS A 7 -15.17 4.44 -1.60
N ILE A 8 -16.17 3.70 -1.11
CA ILE A 8 -15.95 2.53 -0.25
C ILE A 8 -15.20 1.43 -1.02
N ALA A 9 -15.63 1.13 -2.24
CA ALA A 9 -14.97 0.17 -3.11
C ALA A 9 -13.50 0.57 -3.38
N TYR A 10 -13.23 1.85 -3.60
CA TYR A 10 -11.88 2.37 -3.79
C TYR A 10 -11.00 2.25 -2.54
N VAL A 11 -11.56 2.48 -1.35
CA VAL A 11 -10.84 2.25 -0.07
C VAL A 11 -10.50 0.77 0.11
N ALA A 12 -11.46 -0.12 -0.14
CA ALA A 12 -11.23 -1.57 -0.05
C ALA A 12 -10.15 -2.03 -1.05
N PHE A 13 -10.20 -1.51 -2.28
CA PHE A 13 -9.18 -1.78 -3.29
C PHE A 13 -7.80 -1.28 -2.85
N MET A 14 -7.69 -0.06 -2.31
CA MET A 14 -6.42 0.47 -1.81
C MET A 14 -5.86 -0.34 -0.64
N ALA A 15 -6.71 -0.83 0.27
CA ALA A 15 -6.29 -1.72 1.35
C ALA A 15 -5.73 -3.05 0.81
N LEU A 16 -6.36 -3.63 -0.23
CA LEU A 16 -5.84 -4.83 -0.90
C LEU A 16 -4.49 -4.59 -1.59
N VAL A 17 -4.32 -3.43 -2.24
CA VAL A 17 -3.04 -3.05 -2.85
C VAL A 17 -1.94 -2.92 -1.79
N LEU A 18 -2.23 -2.29 -0.65
CA LEU A 18 -1.29 -2.20 0.47
C LEU A 18 -0.89 -3.59 1.00
N LEU A 19 -1.86 -4.50 1.15
CA LEU A 19 -1.58 -5.90 1.53
C LEU A 19 -0.68 -6.59 0.51
N ALA A 20 -0.96 -6.43 -0.79
CA ALA A 20 -0.15 -7.00 -1.85
C ALA A 20 1.30 -6.45 -1.81
N VAL A 21 1.48 -5.16 -1.55
CA VAL A 21 2.81 -4.53 -1.39
C VAL A 21 3.58 -5.16 -0.23
N VAL A 22 2.93 -5.39 0.92
CA VAL A 22 3.55 -6.04 2.09
C VAL A 22 3.94 -7.48 1.77
N VAL A 23 3.06 -8.25 1.13
CA VAL A 23 3.36 -9.62 0.71
C VAL A 23 4.54 -9.65 -0.26
N PHE A 24 4.56 -8.74 -1.25
CA PHE A 24 5.68 -8.61 -2.19
C PHE A 24 7.00 -8.27 -1.50
N MET A 25 6.96 -7.39 -0.50
CA MET A 25 8.14 -7.03 0.31
C MET A 25 8.68 -8.27 1.05
N ILE A 26 7.81 -9.04 1.70
CA ILE A 26 8.20 -10.25 2.43
C ILE A 26 8.77 -11.31 1.49
N LEU A 27 8.14 -11.52 0.33
CA LEU A 27 8.62 -12.45 -0.69
C LEU A 27 9.99 -12.04 -1.22
N HIS A 28 10.22 -10.76 -1.48
CA HIS A 28 11.54 -10.26 -1.91
C HIS A 28 12.61 -10.44 -0.83
N ILE A 29 12.29 -10.19 0.44
CA ILE A 29 13.22 -10.43 1.55
C ILE A 29 13.55 -11.92 1.65
N LYS A 30 12.55 -12.81 1.56
CA LYS A 30 12.73 -14.26 1.60
C LYS A 30 13.46 -14.84 0.38
N ALA A 31 13.27 -14.24 -0.80
CA ALA A 31 13.94 -14.67 -2.03
C ALA A 31 15.45 -14.39 -2.05
N GLY A 32 16.00 -13.86 -0.96
CA GLY A 32 17.42 -13.55 -0.85
C GLY A 32 17.71 -12.23 -1.54
N LEU A 33 17.64 -11.15 -0.76
CA LEU A 33 18.11 -9.82 -1.11
C LEU A 33 19.65 -9.84 -1.33
N GLN A 34 20.13 -10.54 -2.36
CA GLN A 34 21.55 -10.80 -2.64
C GLN A 34 22.21 -9.71 -3.51
N SER A 35 21.47 -8.70 -3.96
CA SER A 35 22.03 -7.62 -4.78
C SER A 35 22.41 -6.41 -3.93
N GLY A 36 23.46 -5.68 -4.30
CA GLY A 36 23.84 -4.41 -3.64
C GLY A 36 22.72 -3.37 -3.58
N ASN A 37 21.69 -3.52 -4.42
CA ASN A 37 20.50 -2.64 -4.48
C ASN A 37 19.36 -3.08 -3.55
N ALA A 38 19.53 -4.19 -2.82
CA ALA A 38 18.62 -4.73 -1.83
C ALA A 38 18.06 -3.67 -0.87
N LYS A 39 18.94 -2.85 -0.28
CA LYS A 39 18.57 -1.80 0.67
C LYS A 39 17.74 -0.69 0.02
N LEU A 40 18.03 -0.37 -1.25
CA LEU A 40 17.32 0.64 -2.01
C LEU A 40 15.90 0.18 -2.37
N ILE A 41 15.76 -1.07 -2.80
CA ILE A 41 14.46 -1.69 -3.11
C ILE A 41 13.60 -1.78 -1.85
N LEU A 42 14.19 -2.18 -0.71
CA LEU A 42 13.49 -2.22 0.57
C LEU A 42 13.04 -0.82 1.02
N ALA A 43 13.90 0.20 0.90
CA ALA A 43 13.53 1.57 1.19
C ALA A 43 12.38 2.07 0.28
N GLY A 44 12.39 1.68 -1.00
CA GLY A 44 11.29 1.95 -1.94
C GLY A 44 9.95 1.34 -1.49
N TYR A 45 9.96 0.08 -1.06
CA TYR A 45 8.77 -0.58 -0.51
C TYR A 45 8.22 0.15 0.73
N ILE A 46 9.10 0.56 1.64
CA ILE A 46 8.73 1.31 2.85
C ILE A 46 8.10 2.67 2.47
N LEU A 47 8.69 3.39 1.51
CA LEU A 47 8.15 4.66 1.03
C LEU A 47 6.76 4.50 0.41
N ILE A 48 6.57 3.50 -0.45
CA ILE A 48 5.27 3.18 -1.06
C ILE A 48 4.24 2.82 0.02
N PHE A 49 4.66 2.06 1.04
CA PHE A 49 3.80 1.67 2.14
C PHE A 49 3.34 2.88 2.97
N ILE A 50 4.25 3.76 3.35
CA ILE A 50 3.94 5.00 4.08
C ILE A 50 3.00 5.89 3.26
N TRP A 51 3.31 6.07 1.98
CA TRP A 51 2.47 6.85 1.07
C TRP A 51 1.05 6.26 0.96
N GLY A 52 0.95 4.94 0.76
CA GLY A 52 -0.33 4.24 0.66
C GLY A 52 -1.15 4.33 1.93
N LEU A 53 -0.53 4.21 3.12
CA LEU A 53 -1.21 4.45 4.40
C LEU A 53 -1.75 5.87 4.53
N THR A 54 -0.96 6.87 4.13
CA THR A 54 -1.35 8.28 4.19
C THR A 54 -2.54 8.54 3.26
N ARG A 55 -2.54 7.92 2.08
CA ARG A 55 -3.64 8.00 1.11
C ARG A 55 -4.89 7.29 1.64
N LEU A 56 -4.74 6.09 2.21
CA LEU A 56 -5.83 5.32 2.80
C LEU A 56 -6.51 6.10 3.94
N TYR A 57 -5.72 6.70 4.85
CA TYR A 57 -6.22 7.54 5.93
C TYR A 57 -7.04 8.73 5.39
N THR A 58 -6.52 9.41 4.36
CA THR A 58 -7.22 10.54 3.73
C THR A 58 -8.54 10.11 3.09
N LEU A 59 -8.57 8.95 2.44
CA LEU A 59 -9.79 8.41 1.83
C LEU A 59 -10.84 8.03 2.87
N ILE A 60 -10.42 7.40 3.98
CA ILE A 60 -11.31 7.07 5.10
C ILE A 60 -11.86 8.35 5.74
N LYS A 61 -11.02 9.37 5.95
CA LYS A 61 -11.44 10.68 6.48
C LYS A 61 -12.48 11.35 5.55
N ASN A 62 -12.26 11.30 4.23
CA ASN A 62 -13.18 11.84 3.21
C ASN A 62 -14.46 11.03 3.01
N LEU A 63 -14.55 9.84 3.61
CA LEU A 63 -15.75 9.01 3.65
C LEU A 63 -16.59 9.30 4.89
N ARG A 64 -15.93 9.69 5.99
CA ARG A 64 -16.57 10.03 7.27
C ARG A 64 -17.14 11.45 7.28
N ASN A 65 -16.45 12.40 6.66
CA ASN A 65 -16.97 13.76 6.39
C ASN A 65 -17.86 13.77 5.15
#